data_AF-A0A9E3Q7U9-F1
#
_entry.id   AF-A0A9E3Q7U9-F1
#
_cell.length_a   1.000
_cell.length_b   1.000
_cell.length_c   1.000
_cell.angle_alpha   90.00
_cell.angle_beta   90.00
_cell.angle_gamma   90.00
#
_symmetry.space_group_name_H-M   'P 1'
#
loop_
_entity.id
_entity.type
_entity.pdbx_description
1 polymer ?
#
loop_
_entity_poly.entity_id
_entity_poly.type
_entity_poly.pdbx_seq_one_letter_code
_entity_poly.pdbx_strand_id
1 'polypeptide(L)'
;MDQLKKLGAALSAHYEKLILSVILLALLGTAALLPLRVSRNQETIRQALESGLRARKKEVSPVDVSNHERILRRVHLEPQLRLDGDHNLFNPVTWRPGSDGTLFKVVRGDEDGPGGLSATAIRPLDFLVEFDGVQRSGESLRYRFLVLDQSKGGRSVRPRQVYLSEGVSSRNDPFVLTKVNGPAEEPASVEIRFTDSTETAVITRENPYRRVAGYEADLVHDKLGNRFSNVRARQPGGIRLGSQSYIVVAITHDTVTVQSSTHKRWNIRLKGTP
;
A
#
# COMPACT_ATOMS: atom_id res chain seq x y z
N MET A 1 -109.51 -58.35 -59.25
CA MET A 1 -109.40 -57.19 -58.33
C MET A 1 -109.65 -57.54 -56.85
N ASP A 2 -110.30 -58.67 -56.51
CA ASP A 2 -110.52 -59.06 -55.10
C ASP A 2 -109.29 -59.59 -54.34
N GLN A 3 -108.31 -60.18 -55.03
CA GLN A 3 -107.08 -60.68 -54.40
C GLN A 3 -106.21 -59.56 -53.81
N LEU A 4 -106.21 -58.38 -54.44
CA LEU A 4 -105.46 -57.20 -53.98
C LEU A 4 -106.09 -56.54 -52.75
N LYS A 5 -107.42 -56.58 -52.62
CA LYS A 5 -108.13 -56.07 -51.42
C LYS A 5 -107.92 -56.97 -50.20
N LYS A 6 -107.86 -58.30 -50.40
CA LYS A 6 -107.55 -59.27 -49.32
C LYS A 6 -106.12 -59.12 -48.81
N LEU A 7 -105.15 -58.83 -49.68
CA LEU A 7 -103.76 -58.56 -49.29
C LEU A 7 -103.62 -57.26 -48.47
N GLY A 8 -104.37 -56.21 -48.82
CA GLY A 8 -104.37 -54.96 -48.06
C GLY A 8 -104.88 -55.11 -46.62
N ALA A 9 -105.94 -55.90 -46.41
CA ALA A 9 -106.49 -56.15 -45.06
C ALA A 9 -105.58 -57.05 -44.20
N ALA A 10 -104.88 -58.01 -44.82
CA ALA A 10 -103.91 -58.85 -44.13
C ALA A 10 -102.64 -58.07 -43.72
N LEU A 11 -102.20 -57.11 -44.53
CA LEU A 11 -101.08 -56.22 -44.22
C LEU A 11 -101.38 -55.28 -43.05
N SER A 12 -102.61 -54.75 -42.94
CA SER A 12 -102.99 -53.88 -41.82
C SER A 12 -103.18 -54.64 -40.50
N ALA A 13 -103.60 -55.91 -40.55
CA ALA A 13 -103.78 -56.73 -39.34
C ALA A 13 -102.45 -57.28 -38.77
N HIS A 14 -101.39 -57.34 -39.58
CA HIS A 14 -100.10 -57.94 -39.21
C HIS A 14 -98.89 -57.02 -39.46
N TYR A 15 -99.12 -55.70 -39.55
CA TYR A 15 -98.07 -54.71 -39.81
C TYR A 15 -96.94 -54.75 -38.77
N GLU A 16 -97.27 -54.98 -37.49
CA GLU A 16 -96.30 -55.12 -36.39
C GLU A 16 -95.33 -56.28 -36.64
N LYS A 17 -95.83 -57.43 -37.09
CA LYS A 17 -95.01 -58.62 -37.40
C LYS A 17 -94.12 -58.40 -38.62
N LEU A 18 -94.60 -57.65 -39.63
CA LEU A 18 -93.80 -57.29 -40.80
C LEU A 18 -92.67 -56.33 -40.45
N ILE A 19 -92.95 -55.29 -39.65
CA ILE A 19 -91.93 -54.36 -39.16
C ILE A 19 -90.91 -55.12 -38.30
N LEU A 20 -91.37 -55.99 -37.39
CA LEU A 20 -90.50 -56.80 -36.55
C LEU A 20 -89.60 -57.73 -37.40
N SER A 21 -90.16 -58.36 -38.44
CA SER A 21 -89.41 -59.18 -39.40
C SER A 21 -88.31 -58.38 -40.10
N VAL A 22 -88.61 -57.17 -40.60
CA VAL A 22 -87.62 -56.31 -41.26
C VAL A 22 -86.51 -55.89 -40.30
N ILE A 23 -86.85 -55.52 -39.07
CA ILE A 23 -85.87 -55.16 -38.04
C ILE A 23 -84.98 -56.36 -37.68
N LEU A 24 -85.56 -57.56 -37.54
CA LEU A 24 -84.81 -58.77 -37.23
C LEU A 24 -83.84 -59.12 -38.36
N LEU A 25 -84.25 -58.96 -39.61
CA LEU A 25 -83.42 -59.22 -40.79
C LEU A 25 -82.28 -58.20 -40.90
N ALA A 26 -82.54 -56.93 -40.57
CA ALA A 26 -81.51 -55.90 -40.49
C ALA A 26 -80.49 -56.19 -39.37
N LEU A 27 -80.95 -56.64 -38.19
CA LEU A 27 -80.08 -57.02 -37.07
C LEU A 27 -79.21 -58.25 -37.42
N LEU A 28 -79.78 -59.24 -38.11
CA LEU A 28 -79.04 -60.41 -38.57
C LEU A 28 -77.96 -60.02 -39.59
N GLY A 29 -78.30 -59.10 -40.51
CA GLY A 29 -77.37 -58.57 -41.49
C GLY A 29 -76.21 -57.82 -40.87
N THR A 30 -76.45 -56.97 -39.86
CA THR A 30 -75.38 -56.27 -39.14
C THR A 30 -74.51 -57.23 -38.34
N ALA A 31 -75.10 -58.21 -37.64
CA ALA A 31 -74.37 -59.23 -36.89
C ALA A 31 -73.42 -60.05 -37.78
N ALA A 32 -73.85 -60.40 -39.00
CA ALA A 32 -73.01 -61.12 -39.97
C ALA A 32 -71.88 -60.27 -40.57
N LEU A 33 -72.08 -58.96 -40.73
CA LEU A 33 -71.10 -58.03 -41.30
C LEU A 33 -70.07 -57.49 -40.29
N LEU A 34 -70.39 -57.50 -38.99
CA LEU A 34 -69.51 -57.00 -37.93
C LEU A 34 -68.14 -57.72 -37.88
N PRO A 35 -68.05 -59.06 -37.95
CA PRO A 35 -66.75 -59.77 -37.90
C PRO A 35 -65.79 -59.36 -39.02
N LEU A 36 -66.32 -59.10 -40.22
CA LEU A 36 -65.52 -58.68 -41.37
C LEU A 36 -64.94 -57.26 -41.18
N ARG A 37 -65.73 -56.35 -40.60
CA ARG A 37 -65.28 -54.97 -40.28
C ARG A 37 -64.22 -54.98 -39.17
N VAL A 38 -64.40 -55.80 -38.14
CA VAL A 38 -63.43 -55.91 -37.04
C VAL A 38 -62.08 -56.45 -37.54
N SER A 39 -62.09 -57.47 -38.39
CA SER A 39 -60.86 -58.06 -38.94
C SER A 39 -60.04 -57.05 -39.75
N ARG A 40 -60.70 -56.26 -40.62
CA ARG A 40 -60.05 -55.19 -41.38
C ARG A 40 -59.44 -54.10 -40.48
N ASN A 41 -60.14 -53.73 -39.42
CA ASN A 41 -59.63 -52.73 -38.47
C ASN A 41 -58.44 -53.26 -37.66
N GLN A 42 -58.44 -54.55 -37.32
CA GLN A 42 -57.28 -55.16 -36.65
C GLN A 42 -56.05 -55.22 -37.57
N GLU A 43 -56.25 -55.49 -38.87
CA GLU A 43 -55.18 -55.49 -39.86
C GLU A 43 -54.57 -54.09 -40.05
N THR A 44 -55.39 -53.04 -40.16
CA THR A 44 -54.89 -51.66 -40.29
C THR A 44 -54.14 -51.20 -39.04
N ILE A 45 -54.62 -51.54 -37.84
CA ILE A 45 -53.90 -51.24 -36.59
C ILE A 45 -52.56 -51.97 -36.54
N ARG A 46 -52.52 -53.26 -36.93
CA ARG A 46 -51.26 -54.03 -36.98
C ARG A 46 -50.27 -53.41 -37.97
N GLN A 47 -50.71 -53.04 -39.17
CA GLN A 47 -49.86 -52.37 -40.16
C GLN A 47 -49.36 -51.00 -39.67
N ALA A 48 -50.21 -50.22 -39.00
CA ALA A 48 -49.81 -48.95 -38.39
C ALA A 48 -48.78 -49.14 -37.27
N LEU A 49 -48.94 -50.19 -36.45
CA LEU A 49 -47.97 -50.52 -35.40
C LEU A 49 -46.62 -50.96 -35.99
N GLU A 50 -46.64 -51.85 -37.00
CA GLU A 50 -45.44 -52.33 -37.67
C GLU A 50 -44.69 -51.22 -38.41
N SER A 51 -45.41 -50.31 -39.07
CA SER A 51 -44.80 -49.15 -39.75
C SER A 51 -44.25 -48.12 -38.77
N GLY A 52 -44.95 -47.84 -37.67
CA GLY A 52 -44.49 -46.93 -36.62
C GLY A 52 -43.27 -47.44 -35.85
N LEU A 53 -43.18 -48.76 -35.62
CA LEU A 53 -42.04 -49.39 -34.93
C LEU A 53 -40.79 -49.53 -35.82
N ARG A 54 -40.96 -49.54 -37.16
CA ARG A 54 -39.85 -49.61 -38.13
C ARG A 54 -39.30 -48.26 -38.55
N ALA A 55 -39.85 -47.14 -38.07
CA ALA A 55 -39.25 -45.83 -38.25
C ALA A 55 -37.93 -45.79 -37.46
N ARG A 56 -36.83 -46.13 -38.15
CA ARG A 56 -35.46 -46.16 -37.61
C ARG A 56 -35.18 -44.81 -36.96
N LYS A 57 -35.19 -44.78 -35.63
CA LYS A 57 -34.91 -43.57 -34.83
C LYS A 57 -33.51 -43.12 -35.23
N LYS A 58 -33.39 -41.94 -35.84
CA LYS A 58 -32.10 -41.37 -36.22
C LYS A 58 -31.22 -41.34 -34.98
N GLU A 59 -30.15 -42.11 -34.98
CA GLU A 59 -29.19 -42.14 -33.87
C GLU A 59 -28.69 -40.71 -33.65
N VAL A 60 -28.78 -40.25 -32.41
CA VAL A 60 -28.39 -38.89 -32.03
C VAL A 60 -26.89 -38.77 -32.27
N SER A 61 -26.50 -37.89 -33.20
CA SER A 61 -25.09 -37.64 -33.45
C SER A 61 -24.42 -37.14 -32.16
N PRO A 62 -23.22 -37.63 -31.82
CA PRO A 62 -22.56 -37.24 -30.58
C PRO A 62 -22.31 -35.73 -30.58
N VAL A 63 -22.65 -35.09 -29.46
CA VAL A 63 -22.42 -33.66 -29.24
C VAL A 63 -20.92 -33.42 -29.15
N ASP A 64 -20.38 -32.55 -30.01
CA ASP A 64 -18.98 -32.17 -29.96
C ASP A 64 -18.69 -31.33 -28.71
N VAL A 65 -18.07 -31.97 -27.72
CA VAL A 65 -17.65 -31.35 -26.46
C VAL A 65 -16.21 -30.85 -26.47
N SER A 66 -15.50 -30.94 -27.60
CA SER A 66 -14.07 -30.63 -27.69
C SER A 66 -13.75 -29.19 -27.26
N ASN A 67 -14.61 -28.22 -27.57
CA ASN A 67 -14.44 -26.84 -27.13
C ASN A 67 -14.59 -26.67 -25.62
N HIS A 68 -15.52 -27.39 -25.00
CA HIS A 68 -15.74 -27.33 -23.56
C HIS A 68 -14.55 -27.92 -22.80
N GLU A 69 -14.01 -29.04 -23.28
CA GLU A 69 -12.80 -29.64 -22.70
C GLU A 69 -11.58 -28.72 -22.81
N ARG A 70 -11.41 -28.00 -23.92
CA ARG A 70 -10.33 -27.02 -24.09
C ARG A 70 -10.44 -25.87 -23.09
N ILE A 71 -11.65 -25.41 -22.81
CA ILE A 71 -11.91 -24.35 -21.83
C ILE A 71 -11.60 -24.87 -20.41
N LEU A 72 -12.06 -26.06 -20.05
CA LEU A 72 -11.79 -26.67 -18.75
C LEU A 72 -10.29 -26.86 -18.51
N ARG A 73 -9.53 -27.34 -19.51
CA ARG A 73 -8.06 -27.47 -19.39
C ARG A 73 -7.38 -26.13 -19.14
N ARG A 74 -7.88 -25.04 -19.74
CA ARG A 74 -7.35 -23.69 -19.50
C ARG A 74 -7.65 -23.17 -18.09
N VAL A 75 -8.81 -23.53 -17.53
CA VAL A 75 -9.20 -23.13 -16.16
C VAL A 75 -8.43 -23.91 -15.11
N HIS A 76 -8.16 -25.21 -15.34
CA HIS A 76 -7.38 -26.03 -14.42
C HIS A 76 -5.89 -25.69 -14.37
N LEU A 77 -5.38 -25.04 -15.41
CA LEU A 77 -4.07 -24.39 -15.37
C LEU A 77 -4.25 -23.07 -14.64
N GLU A 78 -4.27 -23.09 -13.30
CA GLU A 78 -4.29 -21.88 -12.48
C GLU A 78 -3.11 -20.99 -12.92
N PRO A 79 -3.36 -19.88 -13.65
CA PRO A 79 -2.29 -18.95 -13.90
C PRO A 79 -1.98 -18.33 -12.55
N GLN A 80 -0.75 -18.52 -12.05
CA GLN A 80 -0.28 -17.82 -10.87
C GLN A 80 -0.24 -16.32 -11.17
N LEU A 81 -1.36 -15.65 -10.96
CA LEU A 81 -1.49 -14.21 -11.04
C LEU A 81 -0.73 -13.62 -9.86
N ARG A 82 0.51 -13.21 -10.10
CA ARG A 82 1.28 -12.38 -9.18
C ARG A 82 0.70 -10.98 -9.21
N LEU A 83 -0.20 -10.70 -8.28
CA LEU A 83 -0.81 -9.38 -8.08
C LEU A 83 0.09 -8.45 -7.24
N ASP A 84 1.19 -8.98 -6.71
CA ASP A 84 2.19 -8.29 -5.90
C ASP A 84 3.55 -8.25 -6.62
N GLY A 85 4.17 -7.05 -6.66
CA GLY A 85 5.49 -6.82 -7.28
C GLY A 85 5.67 -5.40 -7.81
N ASP A 86 6.87 -5.09 -8.33
CA ASP A 86 7.23 -3.76 -8.87
C ASP A 86 6.39 -3.34 -10.10
N HIS A 87 5.71 -4.30 -10.73
CA HIS A 87 4.84 -4.09 -11.88
C HIS A 87 3.38 -4.08 -11.43
N ASN A 88 2.95 -2.92 -10.95
CA ASN A 88 1.58 -2.61 -10.58
C ASN A 88 0.64 -2.69 -11.79
N LEU A 89 0.21 -3.89 -12.20
CA LEU A 89 -0.81 -4.07 -13.23
C LEU A 89 -2.22 -3.70 -12.71
N PHE A 90 -2.41 -3.65 -11.39
CA PHE A 90 -3.70 -3.35 -10.75
C PHE A 90 -3.64 -2.33 -9.61
N ASN A 91 -2.49 -1.67 -9.37
CA ASN A 91 -2.37 -0.65 -8.34
C ASN A 91 -2.23 0.74 -9.01
N PRO A 92 -3.23 1.63 -8.88
CA PRO A 92 -3.17 2.95 -9.50
C PRO A 92 -1.97 3.71 -8.94
N VAL A 93 -1.10 4.17 -9.84
CA VAL A 93 0.10 4.90 -9.42
C VAL A 93 -0.15 6.39 -9.46
N THR A 94 0.10 7.05 -8.34
CA THR A 94 -0.09 8.49 -8.21
C THR A 94 1.05 9.22 -8.91
N TRP A 95 0.70 10.12 -9.82
CA TRP A 95 1.65 11.04 -10.44
C TRP A 95 1.65 12.37 -9.68
N ARG A 96 2.84 12.89 -9.41
CA ARG A 96 3.03 14.18 -8.75
C ARG A 96 3.88 15.11 -9.61
N PRO A 97 3.59 16.42 -9.62
CA PRO A 97 4.47 17.39 -10.25
C PRO A 97 5.77 17.52 -9.44
N GLY A 98 6.91 17.42 -10.12
CA GLY A 98 8.23 17.79 -9.59
C GLY A 98 8.47 19.30 -9.67
N SER A 99 9.64 19.75 -9.20
CA SER A 99 10.04 21.16 -9.27
C SER A 99 10.06 21.72 -10.70
N ASP A 100 10.40 20.87 -11.65
CA ASP A 100 10.67 21.27 -13.04
C ASP A 100 9.40 21.19 -13.91
N GLY A 101 8.23 21.01 -13.29
CA GLY A 101 6.94 20.80 -13.97
C GLY A 101 6.78 19.40 -14.58
N THR A 102 7.81 18.57 -14.53
CA THR A 102 7.75 17.17 -14.96
C THR A 102 6.95 16.34 -13.95
N LEU A 103 6.13 15.42 -14.45
CA LEU A 103 5.43 14.47 -13.60
C LEU A 103 6.36 13.31 -13.25
N PHE A 104 6.48 12.99 -11.96
CA PHE A 104 7.15 11.77 -11.52
C PHE A 104 6.15 10.80 -10.88
N LYS A 105 6.45 9.51 -11.08
CA LYS A 105 5.65 8.39 -10.60
C LYS A 105 6.03 8.09 -9.14
N VAL A 106 5.05 8.10 -8.23
CA VAL A 106 5.24 7.73 -6.82
C VAL A 106 4.95 6.24 -6.66
N VAL A 107 5.97 5.39 -6.54
CA VAL A 107 5.82 3.92 -6.56
C VAL A 107 5.71 3.35 -5.15
N ARG A 108 6.57 3.80 -4.23
CA ARG A 108 6.66 3.34 -2.84
C ARG A 108 5.82 4.19 -1.88
N GLY A 109 5.46 5.41 -2.27
CA GLY A 109 4.65 6.32 -1.46
C GLY A 109 5.47 7.18 -0.50
N ASP A 110 6.80 7.20 -0.64
CA ASP A 110 7.70 8.04 0.14
C ASP A 110 8.62 8.92 -0.74
N GLU A 111 8.56 8.78 -2.06
CA GLU A 111 9.35 9.55 -3.02
C GLU A 111 8.92 11.02 -3.13
N ASP A 112 7.70 11.36 -2.70
CA ASP A 112 7.21 12.73 -2.54
C ASP A 112 7.44 13.30 -1.12
N GLY A 113 8.14 12.54 -0.27
CA GLY A 113 8.48 12.87 1.11
C GLY A 113 9.94 12.53 1.45
N PRO A 114 10.23 12.03 2.67
CA PRO A 114 11.62 11.80 3.10
C PRO A 114 12.39 10.74 2.29
N GLY A 115 11.70 9.88 1.53
CA GLY A 115 12.34 8.89 0.66
C GLY A 115 13.04 9.51 -0.55
N GLY A 116 12.63 10.72 -0.96
CA GLY A 116 13.28 11.50 -2.01
C GLY A 116 14.39 12.44 -1.53
N LEU A 117 14.69 12.46 -0.22
CA LEU A 117 15.77 13.27 0.35
C LEU A 117 17.13 12.61 0.18
N SER A 118 18.10 13.43 -0.19
CA SER A 118 19.52 13.12 -0.24
C SER A 118 20.27 14.08 0.68
N ALA A 119 21.16 13.57 1.52
CA ALA A 119 22.13 14.40 2.24
C ALA A 119 23.32 14.69 1.33
N THR A 120 23.59 15.98 1.12
CA THR A 120 24.68 16.48 0.26
C THR A 120 25.96 16.72 1.04
N ALA A 121 25.83 17.25 2.26
CA ALA A 121 26.95 17.48 3.16
C ALA A 121 26.50 17.33 4.60
N ILE A 122 27.39 16.81 5.46
CA ILE A 122 27.24 16.82 6.91
C ILE A 122 28.50 17.44 7.49
N ARG A 123 28.33 18.46 8.34
CA ARG A 123 29.43 19.20 8.97
C ARG A 123 29.36 19.05 10.49
N PRO A 124 30.49 18.79 11.17
CA PRO A 124 30.53 18.82 12.63
C PRO A 124 30.34 20.26 13.13
N LEU A 125 29.64 20.39 14.26
CA LEU A 125 29.50 21.62 15.02
C LEU A 125 30.42 21.54 16.23
N ASP A 126 31.42 22.42 16.26
CA ASP A 126 32.46 22.42 17.28
C ASP A 126 32.02 23.13 18.57
N PHE A 127 32.50 22.59 19.68
CA PHE A 127 32.56 23.26 20.96
C PHE A 127 34.03 23.46 21.34
N LEU A 128 34.42 24.71 21.52
CA LEU A 128 35.79 25.15 21.74
C LEU A 128 35.88 25.96 23.03
N VAL A 129 36.90 25.69 23.84
CA VAL A 129 37.25 26.46 25.02
C VAL A 129 38.73 26.83 24.96
N GLU A 130 39.00 28.12 24.89
CA GLU A 130 40.35 28.67 24.86
C GLU A 130 40.62 29.47 26.13
N PHE A 131 41.82 29.34 26.66
CA PHE A 131 42.28 30.18 27.76
C PHE A 131 42.89 31.47 27.20
N ASP A 132 42.27 32.60 27.51
CA ASP A 132 42.63 33.91 26.93
C ASP A 132 43.44 34.77 27.89
N GLY A 133 43.36 34.52 29.21
CA GLY A 133 44.27 35.13 30.17
C GLY A 133 43.69 35.31 31.56
N VAL A 134 44.36 36.16 32.34
CA VAL A 134 43.99 36.46 33.73
C VAL A 134 43.54 37.91 33.81
N GLN A 135 42.46 38.16 34.55
CA GLN A 135 41.97 39.48 34.88
C GLN A 135 41.98 39.67 36.39
N ARG A 136 42.72 40.68 36.84
CA ARG A 136 42.69 41.13 38.23
C ARG A 136 41.59 42.18 38.41
N SER A 137 40.74 41.96 39.42
CA SER A 137 39.75 42.96 39.87
C SER A 137 39.89 43.13 41.38
N GLY A 138 40.63 44.16 41.78
CA GLY A 138 41.01 44.37 43.18
C GLY A 138 41.89 43.23 43.71
N GLU A 139 41.50 42.64 44.83
CA GLU A 139 42.14 41.45 45.42
C GLU A 139 41.71 40.14 44.74
N SER A 140 40.63 40.15 43.94
CA SER A 140 40.13 38.94 43.28
C SER A 140 40.79 38.71 41.92
N LEU A 141 41.20 37.47 41.69
CA LEU A 141 41.78 37.02 40.44
C LEU A 141 40.78 36.13 39.70
N ARG A 142 40.52 36.47 38.43
CA ARG A 142 39.60 35.74 37.55
C ARG A 142 40.32 35.30 36.29
N TYR A 143 40.02 34.11 35.83
CA TYR A 143 40.56 33.52 34.61
C TYR A 143 39.54 33.70 33.49
N ARG A 144 39.99 34.24 32.37
CA ARG A 144 39.19 34.56 31.19
C ARG A 144 39.32 33.43 30.17
N PHE A 145 38.17 32.94 29.73
CA PHE A 145 38.03 31.91 28.70
C PHE A 145 37.22 32.42 27.54
N LEU A 146 37.61 32.03 26.32
CA LEU A 146 36.79 32.19 25.12
C LEU A 146 36.06 30.87 24.88
N VAL A 147 34.73 30.92 24.86
CA VAL A 147 33.88 29.75 24.67
C VAL A 147 33.09 29.91 23.39
N LEU A 148 33.27 28.99 22.44
CA LEU A 148 32.48 28.91 21.22
C LEU A 148 31.66 27.62 21.25
N ASP A 149 30.34 27.73 21.16
CA ASP A 149 29.43 26.59 21.07
C ASP A 149 28.59 26.72 19.80
N GLN A 150 29.06 26.07 18.72
CA GLN A 150 28.38 26.13 17.43
C GLN A 150 27.03 25.39 17.44
N SER A 151 26.78 24.50 18.42
CA SER A 151 25.54 23.74 18.50
C SER A 151 24.35 24.59 18.95
N LYS A 152 24.58 25.58 19.83
CA LYS A 152 23.53 26.41 20.44
C LYS A 152 23.22 27.70 19.68
N GLY A 153 24.15 28.21 18.87
CA GLY A 153 23.98 29.49 18.17
C GLY A 153 23.58 29.34 16.69
N GLY A 154 23.02 30.40 16.09
CA GLY A 154 22.63 30.42 14.67
C GLY A 154 23.82 30.51 13.68
N ARG A 155 23.57 30.96 12.44
CA ARG A 155 24.60 31.02 11.36
C ARG A 155 25.83 31.89 11.66
N SER A 156 25.79 32.73 12.70
CA SER A 156 26.93 33.55 13.13
C SER A 156 27.10 33.44 14.64
N VAL A 157 27.72 32.33 15.08
CA VAL A 157 28.08 32.16 16.49
C VAL A 157 29.42 32.86 16.73
N ARG A 158 29.46 33.73 17.74
CA ARG A 158 30.69 34.39 18.18
C ARG A 158 31.17 33.76 19.48
N PRO A 159 32.49 33.65 19.70
CA PRO A 159 33.02 33.26 21.00
C PRO A 159 32.54 34.24 22.07
N ARG A 160 32.11 33.71 23.22
CA ARG A 160 31.75 34.50 24.40
C ARG A 160 32.87 34.44 25.43
N GLN A 161 33.10 35.55 26.12
CA GLN A 161 34.03 35.58 27.23
C GLN A 161 33.36 35.07 28.51
N VAL A 162 34.05 34.21 29.24
CA VAL A 162 33.64 33.68 30.54
C VAL A 162 34.75 33.95 31.55
N TYR A 163 34.37 34.44 32.73
CA TYR A 163 35.30 34.80 33.79
C TYR A 163 35.03 33.92 34.99
N LEU A 164 36.00 33.08 35.36
CA LEU A 164 35.87 32.10 36.45
C LEU A 164 36.94 32.29 37.52
N SER A 165 36.60 31.94 38.76
CA SER A 165 37.56 31.79 39.85
C SER A 165 37.66 30.31 40.23
N GLU A 166 38.80 29.90 40.76
CA GLU A 166 39.05 28.51 41.14
C GLU A 166 38.03 28.04 42.19
N GLY A 167 37.38 26.90 41.94
CA GLY A 167 36.39 26.31 42.84
C GLY A 167 35.04 27.03 42.91
N VAL A 168 34.85 28.15 42.19
CA VAL A 168 33.60 28.92 42.19
C VAL A 168 32.85 28.73 40.87
N SER A 169 31.56 28.40 40.96
CA SER A 169 30.69 28.23 39.79
C SER A 169 29.34 28.90 39.98
N SER A 170 28.84 29.55 38.92
CA SER A 170 27.48 30.05 38.85
C SER A 170 26.58 29.08 38.09
N ARG A 171 25.25 29.16 38.32
CA ARG A 171 24.26 28.29 37.66
C ARG A 171 24.32 28.33 36.12
N ASN A 172 24.79 29.45 35.55
CA ASN A 172 24.83 29.68 34.11
C ASN A 172 26.19 29.39 33.47
N ASP A 173 27.17 28.94 34.25
CA ASP A 173 28.52 28.68 33.74
C ASP A 173 28.58 27.33 33.00
N PRO A 174 29.27 27.28 31.85
CA PRO A 174 29.36 26.06 31.04
C PRO A 174 30.28 24.99 31.66
N PHE A 175 31.18 25.41 32.54
CA PHE A 175 32.16 24.58 33.23
C PHE A 175 32.63 25.30 34.49
N VAL A 176 33.25 24.53 35.38
CA VAL A 176 33.85 24.99 36.63
C VAL A 176 35.36 24.89 36.50
N LEU A 177 36.08 25.95 36.88
CA LEU A 177 37.53 25.91 37.01
C LEU A 177 37.89 25.14 38.27
N THR A 178 38.42 23.92 38.13
CA THR A 178 38.71 23.05 39.26
C THR A 178 40.09 23.27 39.83
N LYS A 179 41.08 23.54 38.97
CA LYS A 179 42.46 23.71 39.39
C LYS A 179 43.21 24.64 38.47
N VAL A 180 44.07 25.48 39.04
CA VAL A 180 45.04 26.27 38.29
C VAL A 180 46.44 25.77 38.61
N ASN A 181 47.19 25.38 37.58
CA ASN A 181 48.55 24.89 37.74
C ASN A 181 49.55 26.00 37.36
N GLY A 182 50.49 26.29 38.25
CA GLY A 182 51.51 27.33 38.06
C GLY A 182 51.19 28.64 38.78
N PRO A 183 51.91 29.73 38.46
CA PRO A 183 51.66 31.06 39.04
C PRO A 183 50.24 31.56 38.74
N ALA A 184 49.56 32.15 39.73
CA ALA A 184 48.19 32.62 39.57
C ALA A 184 48.02 33.71 38.49
N GLU A 185 49.05 34.52 38.27
CA GLU A 185 49.03 35.59 37.25
C GLU A 185 49.37 35.08 35.84
N GLU A 186 50.11 33.97 35.75
CA GLU A 186 50.51 33.35 34.50
C GLU A 186 50.47 31.81 34.64
N PRO A 187 49.27 31.22 34.56
CA PRO A 187 49.11 29.79 34.76
C PRO A 187 49.69 29.01 33.58
N ALA A 188 50.37 27.91 33.87
CA ALA A 188 50.91 27.01 32.86
C ALA A 188 49.81 26.12 32.25
N SER A 189 48.85 25.71 33.07
CA SER A 189 47.64 25.01 32.61
C SER A 189 46.49 25.24 33.57
N VAL A 190 45.27 25.09 33.06
CA VAL A 190 44.04 25.18 33.83
C VAL A 190 43.21 23.93 33.60
N GLU A 191 42.68 23.38 34.68
CA GLU A 191 41.79 22.21 34.64
C GLU A 191 40.36 22.68 34.83
N ILE A 192 39.50 22.31 33.88
CA ILE A 192 38.07 22.59 33.93
C ILE A 192 37.28 21.29 34.02
N ARG A 193 36.10 21.37 34.64
CA ARG A 193 35.09 20.32 34.64
C ARG A 193 33.79 20.84 34.08
N PHE A 194 33.22 20.17 33.08
CA PHE A 194 31.96 20.61 32.48
C PHE A 194 30.80 20.48 33.46
N THR A 195 29.78 21.34 33.33
CA THR A 195 28.60 21.30 34.21
C THR A 195 27.58 20.26 33.76
N ASP A 196 27.58 19.91 32.48
CA ASP A 196 26.67 18.92 31.87
C ASP A 196 27.18 17.47 31.95
N SER A 197 28.45 17.28 32.34
CA SER A 197 29.11 15.97 32.34
C SER A 197 30.18 15.87 33.43
N THR A 198 30.66 14.67 33.70
CA THR A 198 31.80 14.43 34.60
C THR A 198 33.15 14.58 33.89
N GLU A 199 33.15 15.02 32.63
CA GLU A 199 34.35 15.20 31.84
C GLU A 199 35.18 16.38 32.36
N THR A 200 36.49 16.14 32.46
CA THR A 200 37.49 17.13 32.83
C THR A 200 38.43 17.36 31.66
N ALA A 201 38.83 18.62 31.44
CA ALA A 201 39.76 18.99 30.39
C ALA A 201 40.89 19.84 30.96
N VAL A 202 42.11 19.55 30.51
CA VAL A 202 43.29 20.38 30.77
C VAL A 202 43.51 21.28 29.57
N ILE A 203 43.53 22.59 29.81
CA ILE A 203 43.67 23.62 28.77
C ILE A 203 44.98 24.38 29.01
N THR A 204 45.73 24.60 27.94
CA THR A 204 46.88 25.50 27.93
C THR A 204 46.65 26.61 26.89
N ARG A 205 47.54 27.61 26.82
CA ARG A 205 47.43 28.65 25.78
C ARG A 205 47.61 28.07 24.37
N GLU A 206 48.41 27.01 24.24
CA GLU A 206 48.75 26.36 22.98
C GLU A 206 47.75 25.25 22.61
N ASN A 207 47.10 24.65 23.61
CA ASN A 207 46.20 23.52 23.44
C ASN A 207 44.80 23.86 23.99
N PRO A 208 43.95 24.53 23.18
CA PRO A 208 42.56 24.73 23.54
C PRO A 208 41.78 23.41 23.51
N TYR A 209 40.75 23.32 24.33
CA TYR A 209 39.88 22.13 24.32
C TYR A 209 38.88 22.22 23.17
N ARG A 210 38.80 21.18 22.33
CA ARG A 210 37.85 21.07 21.21
C ARG A 210 37.15 19.72 21.23
N ARG A 211 35.83 19.74 21.08
CA ARG A 211 35.02 18.53 20.83
C ARG A 211 33.90 18.80 19.82
N VAL A 212 33.37 17.73 19.23
CA VAL A 212 32.17 17.80 18.40
C VAL A 212 30.95 17.80 19.32
N ALA A 213 30.19 18.89 19.32
CA ALA A 213 28.95 19.04 20.10
C ALA A 213 27.69 18.66 19.32
N GLY A 214 27.79 18.52 18.00
CA GLY A 214 26.69 18.08 17.16
C GLY A 214 27.06 18.10 15.69
N TYR A 215 26.05 17.99 14.84
CA TYR A 215 26.20 18.03 13.39
C TYR A 215 25.10 18.88 12.77
N GLU A 216 25.43 19.51 11.66
CA GLU A 216 24.48 20.11 10.73
C GLU A 216 24.56 19.44 9.37
N ALA A 217 23.47 19.48 8.61
CA ALA A 217 23.39 18.85 7.31
C ALA A 217 22.80 19.78 6.25
N ASP A 218 23.27 19.60 5.01
CA ASP A 218 22.63 20.13 3.83
C ASP A 218 21.86 18.99 3.14
N LEU A 219 20.57 19.22 2.92
CA LEU A 219 19.65 18.25 2.33
C LEU A 219 19.08 18.79 1.02
N VAL A 220 18.94 17.91 0.04
CA VAL A 220 18.26 18.20 -1.23
C VAL A 220 17.22 17.13 -1.48
N HIS A 221 16.05 17.53 -1.96
CA HIS A 221 15.04 16.60 -2.45
C HIS A 221 15.17 16.43 -3.97
N ASP A 222 15.48 15.23 -4.43
CA ASP A 222 15.84 14.98 -5.83
C ASP A 222 14.69 15.27 -6.82
N LYS A 223 13.43 15.03 -6.42
CA LYS A 223 12.24 15.26 -7.27
C LYS A 223 11.54 16.60 -7.07
N LEU A 224 11.41 17.06 -5.82
CA LEU A 224 10.73 18.31 -5.46
C LEU A 224 11.64 19.54 -5.53
N GLY A 225 12.95 19.36 -5.72
CA GLY A 225 13.93 20.45 -5.84
C GLY A 225 14.16 21.26 -4.56
N ASN A 226 13.48 20.94 -3.45
CA ASN A 226 13.67 21.61 -2.18
C ASN A 226 15.12 21.47 -1.71
N ARG A 227 15.71 22.58 -1.28
CA ARG A 227 17.05 22.62 -0.68
C ARG A 227 16.95 23.15 0.73
N PHE A 228 17.55 22.43 1.67
CA PHE A 228 17.63 22.82 3.06
C PHE A 228 19.10 22.89 3.45
N SER A 229 19.56 24.07 3.85
CA SER A 229 20.96 24.29 4.20
C SER A 229 21.11 24.58 5.68
N ASN A 230 22.18 24.05 6.28
CA ASN A 230 22.50 24.18 7.70
C ASN A 230 21.37 23.68 8.60
N VAL A 231 20.77 22.55 8.22
CA VAL A 231 19.69 21.91 8.98
C VAL A 231 20.28 21.31 10.24
N ARG A 232 19.59 21.54 11.37
CA ARG A 232 20.02 21.03 12.68
C ARG A 232 18.98 20.12 13.29
N ALA A 233 19.46 19.20 14.13
CA ALA A 233 18.59 18.35 14.93
C ALA A 233 17.67 19.21 15.81
N ARG A 234 16.38 18.87 15.80
CA ARG A 234 15.30 19.49 16.58
C ARG A 234 15.12 21.00 16.34
N GLN A 235 15.50 21.49 15.16
CA GLN A 235 15.28 22.91 14.83
C GLN A 235 13.78 23.27 14.82
N PRO A 236 13.39 24.44 15.34
CA PRO A 236 12.02 24.93 15.25
C PRO A 236 11.55 25.02 13.79
N GLY A 237 10.32 24.59 13.52
CA GLY A 237 9.74 24.61 12.16
C GLY A 237 10.13 23.45 11.26
N GLY A 238 11.12 22.63 11.64
CA GLY A 238 11.47 21.39 10.93
C GLY A 238 11.89 21.61 9.47
N ILE A 239 11.51 20.68 8.60
CA ILE A 239 11.62 20.78 7.14
C ILE A 239 10.25 20.49 6.52
N ARG A 240 9.93 21.15 5.40
CA ARG A 240 8.64 20.99 4.72
C ARG A 240 8.85 20.37 3.35
N LEU A 241 8.19 19.23 3.11
CA LEU A 241 8.22 18.52 1.84
C LEU A 241 6.79 18.46 1.31
N GLY A 242 6.55 19.12 0.18
CA GLY A 242 5.19 19.30 -0.34
C GLY A 242 4.24 19.94 0.69
N SER A 243 3.16 19.23 1.01
CA SER A 243 2.15 19.67 1.99
C SER A 243 2.42 19.24 3.43
N GLN A 244 3.46 18.42 3.67
CA GLN A 244 3.74 17.83 4.98
C GLN A 244 4.99 18.42 5.63
N SER A 245 4.95 18.53 6.96
CA SER A 245 6.08 18.98 7.78
C SER A 245 6.71 17.80 8.51
N TYR A 246 8.03 17.83 8.59
CA TYR A 246 8.84 16.79 9.20
C TYR A 246 9.83 17.43 10.18
N ILE A 247 10.22 16.68 11.21
CA ILE A 247 11.27 17.10 12.14
C ILE A 247 12.55 16.33 11.87
N VAL A 248 13.69 17.00 11.94
CA VAL A 248 14.99 16.32 11.97
C VAL A 248 15.27 15.95 13.41
N VAL A 249 15.29 14.66 13.73
CA VAL A 249 15.39 14.19 15.13
C VAL A 249 16.84 14.16 15.59
N ALA A 250 17.72 13.68 14.72
CA ALA A 250 19.14 13.50 14.99
C ALA A 250 19.94 13.64 13.69
N ILE A 251 21.17 14.11 13.84
CA ILE A 251 22.18 14.14 12.78
C ILE A 251 23.45 13.55 13.40
N THR A 252 24.02 12.59 12.70
CA THR A 252 25.30 11.94 13.03
C THR A 252 26.30 12.27 11.91
N HIS A 253 27.54 11.80 12.03
CA HIS A 253 28.59 12.06 11.03
C HIS A 253 28.24 11.65 9.59
N ASP A 254 27.37 10.65 9.40
CA ASP A 254 27.03 10.09 8.08
C ASP A 254 25.53 10.01 7.81
N THR A 255 24.67 10.22 8.82
CA THR A 255 23.24 9.93 8.73
C THR A 255 22.39 11.04 9.33
N VAL A 256 21.32 11.40 8.61
CA VAL A 256 20.27 12.32 9.05
C VAL A 256 18.99 11.53 9.29
N THR A 257 18.44 11.62 10.50
CA THR A 257 17.16 10.98 10.85
C THR A 257 16.02 11.99 10.81
N VAL A 258 15.07 11.76 9.91
CA VAL A 258 13.85 12.58 9.74
C VAL A 258 12.65 11.82 10.26
N GLN A 259 11.70 12.52 10.89
CA GLN A 259 10.50 11.93 11.45
C GLN A 259 9.24 12.71 11.04
N SER A 260 8.16 11.99 10.74
CA SER A 260 6.84 12.56 10.48
C SER A 260 6.08 12.89 11.77
N SER A 261 4.92 13.55 11.63
CA SER A 261 3.95 13.72 12.72
C SER A 261 3.43 12.38 13.27
N THR A 262 3.40 11.33 12.45
CA THR A 262 2.99 9.96 12.83
C THR A 262 4.11 9.14 13.47
N HIS A 263 5.24 9.76 13.83
CA HIS A 263 6.43 9.12 14.42
C HIS A 263 7.17 8.12 13.51
N LYS A 264 6.78 7.97 12.24
CA LYS A 264 7.57 7.20 11.26
C LYS A 264 8.91 7.90 11.03
N ARG A 265 9.99 7.13 10.96
CA ARG A 265 11.36 7.62 10.82
C ARG A 265 12.02 7.14 9.54
N TRP A 266 12.86 7.99 8.98
CA TRP A 266 13.70 7.70 7.81
C TRP A 266 15.13 8.09 8.13
N ASN A 267 16.07 7.25 7.71
CA ASN A 267 17.50 7.49 7.84
C ASN A 267 18.06 7.80 6.45
N ILE A 268 18.42 9.06 6.23
CA ILE A 268 19.03 9.54 5.00
C ILE A 268 20.54 9.53 5.20
N ARG A 269 21.24 8.66 4.48
CA ARG A 269 22.70 8.60 4.52
C ARG A 269 23.30 9.67 3.61
N LEU A 270 24.42 10.23 4.05
CA LEU A 270 25.29 11.04 3.20
C LEU A 270 25.71 10.18 2.01
N LYS A 271 25.36 10.64 0.80
CA LYS A 271 25.90 10.02 -0.41
C LYS A 271 27.40 10.32 -0.39
N GLY A 272 28.22 9.30 -0.16
CA GLY A 272 29.67 9.44 -0.27
C GLY A 272 29.98 10.13 -1.60
N THR A 273 30.88 11.11 -1.58
CA THR A 273 31.36 11.72 -2.81
C THR A 273 31.90 10.59 -3.70
N PRO A 274 31.41 10.42 -4.94
CA PRO A 274 31.97 9.44 -5.86
C PRO A 274 33.46 9.69 -6.13
#